data_AF-A0AAW2BSD8-F1
#
_entry.id   AF-A0AAW2BSD8-F1
#
_cell.length_a   1.000
_cell.length_b   1.000
_cell.length_c   1.000
_cell.angle_alpha   90.00
_cell.angle_beta   90.00
_cell.angle_gamma   90.00
#
_symmetry.space_group_name_H-M   'P 1'
#
loop_
_entity.id
_entity.type
_entity.pdbx_description
1 polymer ?
#
loop_
_entity_poly.entity_id
_entity_poly.type
_entity_poly.pdbx_seq_one_letter_code
_entity_poly.pdbx_strand_id
1 'polypeptide(L)'
;MSSATTYESTSTGHMCDMDQCVERSSLSIRNFGRQFYRCQHWSPDSNQACKFFKWLDKNTCPRDCATAPIVHERFMRYKAEAVAARNERDEAHAM
;
A
#
# COMPACT_ATOMS: atom_id res chain seq x y z
N MET A 1 13.23 14.49 19.87
CA MET A 1 11.93 15.18 19.99
C MET A 1 11.16 14.88 18.71
N SER A 2 10.15 14.02 18.79
CA SER A 2 9.41 13.58 17.60
C SER A 2 8.43 14.65 17.18
N SER A 3 8.68 15.30 16.05
CA SER A 3 7.79 16.29 15.45
C SER A 3 6.50 15.58 15.01
N ALA A 4 5.47 15.61 15.87
CA ALA A 4 4.14 15.22 15.49
C ALA A 4 3.62 16.22 14.45
N THR A 5 3.67 15.83 13.17
CA THR A 5 3.01 16.57 12.09
C THR A 5 1.51 16.33 12.25
N THR A 6 0.86 17.19 13.04
CA THR A 6 -0.60 17.29 13.11
C THR A 6 -1.08 17.72 11.73
N TYR A 7 -1.56 16.79 10.92
CA TYR A 7 -2.27 17.15 9.71
C TYR A 7 -3.71 17.40 10.14
N GLU A 8 -4.16 18.64 10.10
CA GLU A 8 -5.58 18.94 10.30
C GLU A 8 -6.29 18.60 8.99
N SER A 9 -6.93 17.43 8.92
CA SER A 9 -7.88 17.19 7.84
C SER A 9 -9.12 18.02 8.17
N THR A 10 -9.24 19.17 7.49
CA THR A 10 -10.35 20.12 7.59
C THR A 10 -11.64 19.49 7.07
N SER A 11 -12.24 18.64 7.88
CA SER A 11 -13.59 18.09 7.68
C SER A 11 -14.30 18.20 9.03
N THR A 12 -15.05 19.29 9.17
CA THR A 12 -16.11 19.54 10.15
C THR A 12 -16.14 18.61 11.38
N GLY A 13 -15.53 19.06 12.48
CA GLY A 13 -15.93 18.68 13.85
C GLY A 13 -15.14 17.58 14.56
N HIS A 14 -14.12 16.97 13.97
CA HIS A 14 -13.25 16.03 14.70
C HIS A 14 -11.79 16.13 14.23
N MET A 15 -10.87 15.85 15.15
CA MET A 15 -9.44 15.78 14.85
C MET A 15 -9.12 14.38 14.29
N CYS A 16 -8.20 14.32 13.34
CA CYS A 16 -7.68 13.07 12.85
C CYS A 16 -6.19 13.06 13.16
N ASP A 17 -5.76 12.20 14.07
CA ASP A 17 -4.35 11.91 14.35
C ASP A 17 -4.13 10.39 14.42
N MET A 18 -2.91 9.96 14.74
CA MET A 18 -2.55 8.54 14.82
C MET A 18 -3.19 7.81 16.01
N ASP A 19 -3.71 8.54 17.01
CA ASP A 19 -4.31 7.98 18.21
C ASP A 19 -5.84 7.81 18.06
N GLN A 20 -6.47 8.66 17.23
CA GLN A 20 -7.91 8.66 16.98
C GLN A 20 -8.31 7.93 15.68
N CYS A 21 -7.36 7.76 14.76
CA CYS A 21 -7.61 7.07 13.49
C CYS A 21 -7.33 5.57 13.57
N VAL A 22 -8.00 4.80 12.71
CA VAL A 22 -7.89 3.35 12.71
C VAL A 22 -6.79 2.90 11.75
N GLU A 23 -5.89 2.07 12.25
CA GLU A 23 -4.90 1.37 11.43
C GLU A 23 -5.57 0.24 10.62
N ARG A 24 -5.24 0.16 9.34
CA ARG A 24 -5.78 -0.81 8.38
C ARG A 24 -4.67 -1.34 7.48
N SER A 25 -4.87 -2.54 6.94
CA SER A 25 -4.02 -3.10 5.89
C SER A 25 -4.70 -2.98 4.53
N SER A 26 -3.97 -2.52 3.52
CA SER A 26 -4.48 -2.37 2.16
C SER A 26 -4.69 -3.74 1.53
N LEU A 27 -5.86 -3.93 0.93
CA LEU A 27 -6.23 -5.12 0.16
C LEU A 27 -6.16 -4.87 -1.35
N SER A 28 -5.73 -3.68 -1.77
CA SER A 28 -5.58 -3.38 -3.20
C SER A 28 -4.41 -4.14 -3.79
N ILE A 29 -4.56 -4.66 -5.01
CA ILE A 29 -3.53 -5.47 -5.70
C ILE A 29 -2.17 -4.75 -5.73
N ARG A 30 -2.17 -3.42 -5.94
CA ARG A 30 -0.94 -2.64 -6.07
C ARG A 30 -0.25 -2.33 -4.73
N ASN A 31 -0.98 -2.36 -3.62
CA ASN A 31 -0.48 -1.99 -2.30
C ASN A 31 -0.83 -3.05 -1.25
N PHE A 32 -0.94 -4.31 -1.66
CA PHE A 32 -1.46 -5.37 -0.80
C PHE A 32 -0.55 -5.52 0.43
N GLY A 33 -1.14 -5.54 1.63
CA GLY A 33 -0.43 -5.68 2.89
C GLY A 33 0.16 -4.38 3.47
N ARG A 34 0.20 -3.26 2.72
CA ARG A 34 0.68 -1.98 3.28
C ARG A 34 -0.27 -1.44 4.34
N GLN A 35 0.28 -0.99 5.47
CA GLN A 35 -0.49 -0.44 6.58
C GLN A 35 -0.74 1.06 6.38
N PHE A 36 -1.92 1.54 6.78
CA PHE A 36 -2.28 2.95 6.74
C PHE A 36 -3.26 3.33 7.85
N TYR A 37 -3.26 4.59 8.26
CA TYR A 37 -4.33 5.19 9.05
C TYR A 37 -5.43 5.76 8.16
N ARG A 38 -6.67 5.59 8.60
CA ARG A 38 -7.86 6.21 8.02
C ARG A 38 -8.81 6.67 9.13
N CYS A 39 -9.54 7.76 8.90
CA CYS A 39 -10.56 8.21 9.83
C CYS A 39 -11.62 7.12 10.09
N GLN A 40 -12.02 6.96 11.35
CA GLN A 40 -13.09 6.05 11.76
C GLN A 40 -14.46 6.39 11.14
N HIS A 41 -14.69 7.67 10.82
CA HIS A 41 -15.91 8.16 10.17
C HIS A 41 -15.83 8.15 8.64
N TRP A 42 -14.82 7.50 8.08
CA TRP A 42 -14.70 7.38 6.64
C TRP A 42 -15.87 6.56 6.06
N SER A 43 -16.44 7.06 4.97
CA SER A 43 -17.44 6.36 4.16
C SER A 43 -17.12 6.56 2.69
N PRO A 44 -17.22 5.51 1.84
CA PRO A 44 -17.00 5.63 0.41
C PRO A 44 -18.10 6.45 -0.26
N ASP A 45 -19.33 6.33 0.20
CA ASP A 45 -20.53 6.85 -0.47
C ASP A 45 -20.92 8.26 -0.01
N SER A 46 -20.23 8.80 1.00
CA SER A 46 -20.48 10.15 1.52
C SER A 46 -19.34 11.09 1.15
N ASN A 47 -19.68 12.17 0.45
CA ASN A 47 -18.76 13.29 0.20
C ASN A 47 -18.51 14.15 1.46
N GLN A 48 -19.35 14.00 2.48
CA GLN A 48 -19.21 14.72 3.75
C GLN A 48 -18.35 13.97 4.77
N ALA A 49 -18.08 12.68 4.54
CA ALA A 49 -17.23 11.88 5.41
C ALA A 49 -15.77 12.33 5.31
N CYS A 50 -15.09 12.39 6.46
CA CYS A 50 -13.69 12.73 6.52
C CYS A 50 -12.85 11.75 5.67
N LYS A 51 -12.01 12.33 4.79
CA LYS A 51 -11.16 11.59 3.84
C LYS A 51 -9.73 11.48 4.30
N PHE A 52 -9.47 11.67 5.59
CA PHE A 52 -8.14 11.51 6.13
C PHE A 52 -7.56 10.12 5.81
N PHE A 53 -6.31 10.13 5.35
CA PHE A 53 -5.51 8.97 4.97
C PHE A 53 -4.01 9.24 5.17
N LYS A 54 -3.29 8.29 5.76
CA LYS A 54 -1.81 8.34 5.87
C LYS A 54 -1.20 6.95 5.84
N TRP A 55 -0.21 6.74 4.96
CA TRP A 55 0.57 5.50 4.98
C TRP A 55 1.39 5.38 6.26
N LEU A 56 1.44 4.16 6.80
CA LEU A 56 2.25 3.77 7.95
C LEU A 56 3.53 3.07 7.51
N ASP A 57 4.03 3.37 6.31
CA ASP A 57 5.31 2.84 5.86
C ASP A 57 6.37 3.30 6.86
N LYS A 58 6.78 2.39 7.75
CA LYS A 58 7.86 2.64 8.68
C LYS A 58 9.15 2.77 7.87
N ASN A 59 10.14 3.46 8.42
CA ASN A 59 11.51 3.31 7.94
C ASN A 59 11.81 1.81 7.94
N THR A 60 11.94 1.24 6.74
CA THR A 60 12.16 -0.19 6.58
C THR A 60 13.44 -0.52 7.32
N CYS A 61 13.46 -1.62 8.09
CA CYS A 61 14.67 -1.92 8.85
C CYS A 61 15.83 -2.13 7.86
N PRO A 62 17.09 -1.88 8.24
CA PRO A 62 18.23 -1.99 7.31
C PRO A 62 18.29 -3.32 6.56
N ARG A 63 17.86 -4.41 7.22
CA ARG A 63 17.74 -5.74 6.61
C ARG A 63 16.70 -5.76 5.49
N ASP A 64 15.54 -5.17 5.70
CA ASP A 64 14.49 -5.11 4.68
C ASP A 64 14.91 -4.21 3.52
N CYS A 65 15.56 -3.07 3.79
CA CYS A 65 16.14 -2.21 2.75
C CYS A 65 17.17 -2.95 1.88
N ALA A 66 18.00 -3.82 2.48
CA ALA A 66 18.98 -4.62 1.76
C ALA A 66 18.33 -5.80 1.00
N THR A 67 17.27 -6.40 1.56
CA THR A 67 16.66 -7.62 1.02
C THR A 67 15.61 -7.33 -0.05
N ALA A 68 14.84 -6.24 0.10
CA ALA A 68 13.74 -5.91 -0.79
C ALA A 68 14.16 -5.77 -2.27
N PRO A 69 15.28 -5.11 -2.63
CA PRO A 69 15.74 -5.05 -4.02
C PRO A 69 16.02 -6.44 -4.61
N ILE A 70 16.65 -7.32 -3.84
CA ILE A 70 17.01 -8.69 -4.27
C ILE A 70 15.75 -9.52 -4.53
N VAL A 71 14.78 -9.46 -3.61
CA VAL A 71 13.50 -10.16 -3.77
C VAL A 71 12.72 -9.60 -4.95
N HIS A 72 12.72 -8.28 -5.13
CA HIS A 72 12.05 -7.62 -6.24
C HIS A 72 12.63 -8.03 -7.60
N GLU A 73 13.96 -8.01 -7.74
CA GLU A 73 14.65 -8.46 -8.95
C GLU A 73 14.31 -9.92 -9.28
N ARG A 74 14.39 -10.80 -8.26
CA ARG A 74 14.05 -12.22 -8.41
C ARG A 74 12.60 -12.43 -8.85
N PHE A 75 11.67 -11.69 -8.26
CA PHE A 75 10.26 -11.76 -8.62
C PHE A 75 10.02 -11.29 -10.06
N MET A 76 10.65 -10.19 -10.47
CA MET A 76 10.52 -9.67 -11.85
C MET A 76 11.06 -10.65 -12.88
N ARG A 77 12.20 -11.30 -12.59
CA ARG A 77 12.74 -12.36 -13.43
C ARG A 77 11.74 -13.52 -13.59
N TYR A 78 11.22 -14.05 -12.49
CA TYR A 78 10.24 -15.15 -12.55
C TYR A 78 8.96 -14.77 -13.28
N LYS A 79 8.51 -13.52 -13.14
CA LYS A 79 7.37 -13.02 -13.88
C LYS A 79 7.64 -12.97 -15.39
N ALA A 80 8.85 -12.57 -15.81
CA ALA A 80 9.24 -12.56 -17.22
C ALA A 80 9.35 -13.97 -17.80
N GLU A 81 9.99 -14.90 -17.07
CA GLU A 81 10.09 -16.31 -17.45
C GLU A 81 8.71 -16.95 -17.62
N ALA A 82 7.77 -16.68 -16.70
CA ALA A 82 6.40 -17.19 -16.79
C ALA A 82 5.64 -16.63 -18.00
N VAL A 83 5.90 -15.39 -18.39
CA VAL A 83 5.32 -14.80 -19.62
C VAL A 83 5.93 -15.44 -20.87
N ALA A 84 7.25 -15.64 -20.90
CA ALA A 84 7.91 -16.30 -22.03
C ALA A 84 7.41 -17.73 -22.23
N ALA A 85 7.34 -18.52 -21.16
CA ALA A 85 6.85 -19.89 -21.20
C ALA A 85 5.38 -19.98 -21.66
N ARG A 86 4.54 -18.99 -21.28
CA ARG A 86 3.16 -18.92 -21.79
C ARG A 86 3.15 -18.67 -23.29
N ASN A 87 3.94 -17.71 -23.77
CA ASN A 87 4.00 -17.36 -25.18
C ASN A 87 4.52 -18.54 -26.02
N GLU A 88 5.58 -19.22 -25.59
CA GLU A 88 6.12 -20.42 -26.27
C GLU A 88 5.08 -21.53 -26.39
N ARG A 89 4.28 -21.76 -25.33
CA ARG A 89 3.19 -22.74 -25.36
C ARG A 89 2.09 -22.32 -26.35
N ASP A 90 1.73 -21.05 -26.35
CA ASP A 90 0.69 -20.53 -27.24
C ASP A 90 1.15 -20.59 -28.72
N GLU A 91 2.43 -20.35 -29.02
CA GLU A 91 3.04 -20.54 -30.34
C GLU A 91 3.08 -22.01 -30.76
N ALA A 92 3.45 -22.92 -29.86
CA ALA A 92 3.47 -24.36 -30.13
C ALA A 92 2.07 -24.94 -30.41
N HIS A 93 1.03 -24.37 -29.81
CA HIS A 93 -0.37 -24.75 -30.08
C HIS A 93 -0.93 -24.15 -31.38
N ALA A 94 -0.28 -23.15 -31.96
CA ALA A 94 -0.69 -22.50 -33.20
C ALA A 94 -0.07 -23.13 -34.45
N MET A 95 0.91 -24.04 -34.30
CA MET A 95 1.53 -24.85 -35.35
C MET A 95 0.86 -26.22 -35.47
#